data_AF-A0A0S8B2J6-F1
#
_entry.id   AF-A0A0S8B2J6-F1
#
_cell.length_a   1.000
_cell.length_b   1.000
_cell.length_c   1.000
_cell.angle_alpha   90.00
_cell.angle_beta   90.00
_cell.angle_gamma   90.00
#
_symmetry.space_group_name_H-M   'P 1'
#
loop_
_entity.id
_entity.type
_entity.pdbx_description
1 polymer ?
#
loop_
_entity_poly.entity_id
_entity_poly.type
_entity_poly.pdbx_seq_one_letter_code
_entity_poly.pdbx_strand_id
1 'polypeptide(L)'
;MSPVTRILEGGCQCGHVRYRISGAPDGLVVCHCSACQRQTGSAFAMSLIVRKQDFALQQGTLKSFTRVADSGNRLEGHFCPDCGVRIFHSTAAVPDKIRVRPGTLDDRSWLKPDKQIWTRSRQPWLAAELKPLPAHEGQA
;
A
#
# COMPACT_ATOMS: atom_id res chain seq x y z
N MET A 1 18.64 -6.11 1.04
CA MET A 1 17.28 -6.57 1.36
C MET A 1 17.29 -8.09 1.22
N SER A 2 16.97 -8.85 2.27
CA SER A 2 16.88 -10.31 2.12
C SER A 2 15.80 -10.64 1.08
N PRO A 3 16.07 -11.52 0.12
CA PRO A 3 15.07 -11.90 -0.87
C PRO A 3 13.90 -12.54 -0.13
N VAL A 4 12.72 -11.97 -0.28
CA VAL A 4 11.49 -12.68 0.08
C VAL A 4 11.32 -13.76 -0.98
N THR A 5 11.94 -14.92 -0.77
CA THR A 5 11.83 -16.11 -1.64
C THR A 5 10.50 -16.84 -1.44
N ARG A 6 9.62 -16.32 -0.57
CA ARG A 6 8.36 -16.92 -0.18
C ARG A 6 7.20 -16.18 -0.84
N ILE A 7 6.17 -16.92 -1.24
CA ILE A 7 4.89 -16.37 -1.69
C ILE A 7 4.33 -15.48 -0.56
N LEU A 8 3.98 -14.25 -0.91
CA LEU A 8 3.30 -13.32 -0.01
C LEU A 8 1.79 -13.49 -0.17
N GLU A 9 1.08 -13.52 0.94
CA GLU A 9 -0.38 -13.57 0.97
C GLU A 9 -0.95 -12.34 1.68
N GLY A 10 -2.16 -11.98 1.30
CA GLY A 10 -2.85 -10.85 1.90
C GLY A 10 -4.32 -10.79 1.48
N GLY A 11 -5.00 -9.79 2.02
CA GLY A 11 -6.42 -9.60 1.77
C GLY A 11 -6.97 -8.31 2.35
N CYS A 12 -8.24 -8.06 2.07
CA CYS A 12 -8.96 -6.97 2.71
C CYS A 12 -9.33 -7.31 4.16
N GLN A 13 -9.78 -6.30 4.92
CA GLN A 13 -10.13 -6.44 6.33
C GLN A 13 -11.31 -7.41 6.58
N CYS A 14 -12.29 -7.50 5.66
CA CYS A 14 -13.42 -8.42 5.83
C CYS A 14 -13.13 -9.85 5.33
N GLY A 15 -11.95 -10.10 4.77
CA GLY A 15 -11.56 -11.43 4.27
C GLY A 15 -12.15 -11.84 2.91
N HIS A 16 -13.13 -11.11 2.35
CA HIS A 16 -13.75 -11.45 1.06
C HIS A 16 -12.78 -11.39 -0.12
N VAL A 17 -11.81 -10.48 -0.06
CA VAL A 17 -10.77 -10.32 -1.07
C VAL A 17 -9.48 -10.92 -0.55
N ARG A 18 -8.92 -11.90 -1.28
CA ARG A 18 -7.65 -12.56 -0.97
C ARG A 18 -6.76 -12.57 -2.21
N TYR A 19 -5.47 -12.36 -2.03
CA TYR A 19 -4.50 -12.34 -3.13
C TYR A 19 -3.17 -12.99 -2.74
N ARG A 20 -2.36 -13.32 -3.75
CA ARG A 20 -1.00 -13.84 -3.61
C ARG A 20 -0.03 -13.02 -4.47
N ILE A 21 1.22 -12.94 -4.04
CA ILE A 21 2.33 -12.37 -4.80
C ILE A 21 3.47 -13.40 -4.82
N SER A 22 3.81 -13.92 -6.00
CA SER A 22 4.81 -14.98 -6.16
C SER A 22 6.23 -14.46 -6.38
N GLY A 23 6.39 -13.17 -6.73
CA GLY A 23 7.68 -12.55 -7.01
C GLY A 23 8.16 -11.61 -5.92
N ALA A 24 9.49 -11.43 -5.87
CA ALA A 24 10.12 -10.48 -4.98
C ALA A 24 9.66 -9.04 -5.29
N PRO A 25 9.25 -8.25 -4.28
CA PRO A 25 8.95 -6.83 -4.47
C PRO A 25 10.18 -6.04 -4.92
N ASP A 26 9.97 -5.02 -5.77
CA ASP A 26 11.04 -4.13 -6.23
C ASP A 26 11.39 -3.05 -5.19
N GLY A 27 10.52 -2.83 -4.20
CA GLY A 27 10.75 -1.89 -3.12
C GLY A 27 9.47 -1.40 -2.44
N LEU A 28 9.65 -0.76 -1.30
CA LEU A 28 8.61 -0.22 -0.43
C LEU A 28 8.79 1.30 -0.28
N VAL A 29 7.80 2.05 -0.76
CA VAL A 29 7.83 3.52 -0.78
C VAL A 29 6.81 4.09 0.19
N VAL A 30 7.22 5.10 0.96
CA VAL A 30 6.33 5.95 1.76
C VAL A 30 6.05 7.25 0.99
N CYS A 31 4.78 7.54 0.76
CA CYS A 31 4.32 8.74 0.06
C CYS A 31 3.58 9.67 1.02
N HIS A 32 4.05 10.90 1.12
CA HIS A 32 3.50 11.92 2.03
C HIS A 32 2.53 12.89 1.37
N CYS A 33 2.25 12.77 0.06
CA CYS A 33 1.38 13.76 -0.59
C CYS A 33 -0.05 13.77 0.00
N SER A 34 -0.72 14.92 -0.06
CA SER A 34 -2.06 15.10 0.53
C SER A 34 -3.09 14.11 -0.01
N ALA A 35 -2.98 13.69 -1.28
CA ALA A 35 -3.84 12.65 -1.84
C ALA A 35 -3.63 11.28 -1.16
N CYS A 36 -2.39 10.92 -0.84
CA CYS A 36 -2.10 9.69 -0.11
C CYS A 36 -2.57 9.78 1.35
N GLN A 37 -2.41 10.93 1.99
CA GLN A 37 -2.94 11.17 3.35
C GLN A 37 -4.47 11.04 3.37
N ARG A 38 -5.16 11.71 2.44
CA ARG A 38 -6.63 11.64 2.33
C ARG A 38 -7.11 10.22 2.07
N GLN A 39 -6.36 9.45 1.29
CA GLN A 39 -6.73 8.09 0.94
C GLN A 39 -6.62 7.11 2.11
N THR A 40 -5.60 7.27 2.97
CA THR A 40 -5.37 6.37 4.11
C THR A 40 -5.96 6.90 5.41
N GLY A 41 -6.35 8.19 5.46
CA GLY A 41 -6.68 8.87 6.72
C GLY A 41 -5.47 9.00 7.66
N SER A 42 -4.24 8.76 7.18
CA SER A 42 -3.02 8.71 7.99
C SER A 42 -1.99 9.74 7.52
N ALA A 43 -0.85 9.84 8.21
CA ALA A 43 0.24 10.76 7.90
C ALA A 43 0.90 10.48 6.53
N PHE A 44 0.74 9.27 5.99
CA PHE A 44 1.27 8.86 4.70
C PHE A 44 0.53 7.62 4.16
N ALA A 45 0.88 7.22 2.95
CA ALA A 45 0.55 5.88 2.42
C ALA A 45 1.82 5.10 2.10
N MET A 46 1.80 3.80 2.38
CA MET A 46 2.84 2.86 1.97
C MET A 46 2.43 2.15 0.67
N SER A 47 3.42 1.89 -0.18
CA SER A 47 3.26 1.27 -1.50
C SER A 47 4.37 0.26 -1.71
N LEU A 48 4.02 -1.03 -1.72
CA LEU A 48 4.91 -2.10 -2.12
C LEU A 48 4.83 -2.28 -3.63
N ILE A 49 5.94 -2.07 -4.32
CA ILE A 49 6.03 -2.15 -5.78
C ILE A 49 6.29 -3.60 -6.16
N VAL A 50 5.41 -4.16 -6.99
CA VAL A 50 5.52 -5.55 -7.47
C VAL A 50 5.23 -5.61 -8.96
N ARG A 51 5.74 -6.64 -9.64
CA ARG A 51 5.35 -6.93 -11.02
C ARG A 51 3.90 -7.37 -11.06
N LYS A 52 3.15 -6.85 -12.03
CA LYS A 52 1.73 -7.18 -12.22
C LYS A 52 1.52 -8.67 -12.48
N GLN A 53 2.41 -9.29 -13.26
CA GLN A 53 2.35 -10.72 -13.58
C GLN A 53 2.51 -11.63 -12.35
N ASP A 54 3.14 -11.13 -11.28
CA ASP A 54 3.39 -11.91 -10.06
C ASP A 54 2.22 -11.80 -9.07
N PHE A 55 1.25 -10.92 -9.31
CA PHE A 55 0.07 -10.73 -8.48
C PHE A 55 -1.11 -11.54 -8.99
N ALA A 56 -1.72 -12.33 -8.12
CA ALA A 56 -2.91 -13.10 -8.45
C ALA A 56 -4.00 -12.91 -7.40
N LEU A 57 -5.17 -12.43 -7.84
CA LEU A 57 -6.39 -12.42 -7.02
C LEU A 57 -6.88 -13.87 -6.86
N GLN A 58 -7.02 -14.33 -5.63
CA GLN A 58 -7.44 -15.69 -5.30
C GLN A 58 -8.94 -15.79 -5.00
N GLN A 59 -9.50 -14.73 -4.42
CA GLN A 59 -10.88 -14.69 -3.97
C GLN A 59 -11.43 -13.27 -4.05
N GLY A 60 -12.73 -13.17 -4.31
CA GLY A 60 -13.48 -11.93 -4.31
C GLY A 60 -13.32 -11.13 -5.60
N THR A 61 -13.89 -9.93 -5.60
CA THR A 61 -13.77 -8.97 -6.70
C THR A 61 -13.27 -7.64 -6.18
N LEU A 62 -12.67 -6.87 -7.07
CA LEU A 62 -12.21 -5.52 -6.78
C LEU A 62 -13.08 -4.53 -7.54
N LYS A 63 -13.48 -3.46 -6.86
CA LYS A 63 -13.96 -2.24 -7.52
C LYS A 63 -12.79 -1.30 -7.72
N SER A 64 -12.86 -0.46 -8.74
CA SER A 64 -11.83 0.55 -8.99
C SER A 64 -12.36 1.98 -8.94
N PHE A 65 -11.46 2.91 -8.62
CA PHE A 65 -11.68 4.34 -8.70
C PHE A 65 -10.44 5.00 -9.29
N THR A 66 -10.62 5.82 -10.32
CA THR A 66 -9.52 6.52 -10.99
C THR A 66 -9.46 7.97 -10.57
N ARG A 67 -8.25 8.44 -10.24
CA ARG A 67 -7.95 9.86 -10.07
C ARG A 67 -6.87 10.31 -11.03
N VAL A 68 -6.86 11.59 -11.36
CA VAL A 68 -5.76 12.23 -12.09
C VAL A 68 -4.80 12.82 -11.04
N ALA A 69 -3.51 12.52 -11.16
CA ALA A 69 -2.47 13.16 -10.35
C ALA A 69 -2.03 14.48 -10.99
N ASP A 70 -1.37 15.35 -10.23
CA ASP A 70 -0.88 16.66 -10.71
C ASP A 70 0.02 16.54 -11.96
N SER A 71 0.71 15.40 -12.10
CA SER A 71 1.49 15.03 -13.30
C SER A 71 0.66 14.75 -14.57
N GLY A 72 -0.68 14.77 -14.50
CA GLY A 72 -1.59 14.29 -15.55
C GLY A 72 -1.81 12.77 -15.57
N ASN A 73 -0.98 12.00 -14.88
CA ASN A 73 -1.11 10.54 -14.82
C ASN A 73 -2.44 10.10 -14.19
N ARG A 74 -3.10 9.13 -14.83
CA ARG A 74 -4.27 8.45 -14.29
C ARG A 74 -3.83 7.34 -13.35
N LEU A 75 -4.18 7.46 -12.08
CA LEU A 75 -3.95 6.44 -11.05
C LEU A 75 -5.27 5.76 -10.75
N GLU A 76 -5.33 4.47 -11.02
CA GLU A 76 -6.47 3.64 -10.70
C GLU A 76 -6.18 2.90 -9.39
N GLY A 77 -7.03 3.11 -8.39
CA GLY A 77 -6.98 2.35 -7.15
C GLY A 77 -7.99 1.22 -7.18
N HIS A 78 -7.58 0.03 -6.73
CA HIS A 78 -8.40 -1.17 -6.66
C HIS A 78 -8.65 -1.57 -5.21
N PHE A 79 -9.92 -1.77 -4.83
CA PHE A 79 -10.35 -1.92 -3.44
C PHE A 79 -11.46 -2.95 -3.30
N CYS A 80 -11.57 -3.52 -2.09
CA CYS A 80 -12.69 -4.38 -1.74
C CYS A 80 -13.99 -3.57 -1.70
N PRO A 81 -15.05 -3.96 -2.44
CA PRO A 81 -16.32 -3.24 -2.43
C PRO A 81 -17.04 -3.30 -1.08
N ASP A 82 -16.79 -4.35 -0.29
CA ASP A 82 -17.54 -4.60 0.95
C ASP A 82 -16.99 -3.82 2.16
N CYS A 83 -15.67 -3.69 2.27
CA CYS A 83 -15.04 -2.98 3.40
C CYS A 83 -14.24 -1.74 3.01
N GLY A 84 -14.17 -1.40 1.72
CA GLY A 84 -13.46 -0.22 1.24
C GLY A 84 -11.93 -0.29 1.26
N VAL A 85 -11.35 -1.35 1.83
CA VAL A 85 -9.88 -1.51 1.93
C VAL A 85 -9.25 -1.54 0.56
N ARG A 86 -8.31 -0.62 0.34
CA ARG A 86 -7.52 -0.53 -0.88
C ARG A 86 -6.48 -1.64 -0.92
N ILE A 87 -6.46 -2.41 -2.00
CA ILE A 87 -5.48 -3.48 -2.22
C ILE A 87 -4.28 -2.98 -2.99
N PHE A 88 -4.47 -2.35 -4.15
CA PHE A 88 -3.34 -1.83 -4.95
C PHE A 88 -3.70 -0.63 -5.82
N HIS A 89 -2.68 0.00 -6.41
CA HIS A 89 -2.85 0.96 -7.51
C HIS A 89 -2.14 0.49 -8.77
N SER A 90 -2.72 0.81 -9.92
CA SER A 90 -2.15 0.69 -11.25
C SER A 90 -2.15 2.06 -11.95
N THR A 91 -1.32 2.19 -12.98
CA THR A 91 -1.32 3.37 -13.87
C THR A 91 -0.86 2.95 -15.25
N ALA A 92 -1.43 3.55 -16.30
CA ALA A 92 -1.03 3.27 -17.68
C ALA A 92 0.42 3.69 -17.98
N ALA A 93 0.97 4.66 -17.22
CA ALA A 93 2.35 5.10 -17.37
C ALA A 93 3.39 4.03 -16.96
N VAL A 94 2.99 3.04 -16.15
CA VAL A 94 3.84 1.91 -15.74
C VAL A 94 2.96 0.65 -15.68
N PRO A 95 2.62 0.06 -16.84
CA PRO A 95 1.57 -0.96 -16.95
C PRO A 95 1.98 -2.30 -16.32
N ASP A 96 3.27 -2.59 -16.25
CA ASP A 96 3.80 -3.87 -15.76
C ASP A 96 4.00 -3.91 -14.23
N LYS A 97 3.70 -2.81 -13.53
CA LYS A 97 3.85 -2.70 -12.08
C LYS A 97 2.56 -2.28 -11.41
N ILE A 98 2.29 -2.88 -10.27
CA ILE A 98 1.25 -2.42 -9.34
C ILE A 98 1.88 -2.01 -8.01
N ARG A 99 1.20 -1.11 -7.30
CA ARG A 99 1.59 -0.66 -5.95
C ARG A 99 0.62 -1.23 -4.93
N VAL A 100 0.94 -2.40 -4.39
CA VAL A 100 0.16 -3.06 -3.34
C VAL A 100 0.23 -2.26 -2.04
N ARG A 101 -0.87 -2.18 -1.30
CA ARG A 101 -0.91 -1.60 0.04
C ARG A 101 -0.39 -2.63 1.04
N PRO A 102 0.84 -2.47 1.57
CA PRO A 102 1.51 -3.54 2.30
C PRO A 102 0.85 -3.84 3.66
N GLY A 103 0.07 -2.90 4.21
CA GLY A 103 -0.72 -3.17 5.42
C GLY A 103 -1.82 -4.24 5.25
N THR A 104 -2.11 -4.63 3.99
CA THR A 104 -3.06 -5.70 3.66
C THR A 104 -2.41 -7.08 3.53
N LEU A 105 -1.08 -7.18 3.69
CA LEU A 105 -0.39 -8.46 3.76
C LEU A 105 -0.67 -9.13 5.11
N ASP A 106 -0.71 -10.46 5.11
CA ASP A 106 -0.89 -11.22 6.36
C ASP A 106 0.36 -11.09 7.25
N ASP A 107 1.55 -11.31 6.68
CA ASP A 107 2.83 -11.05 7.35
C ASP A 107 3.40 -9.68 6.94
N ARG A 108 3.52 -8.80 7.95
CA ARG A 108 3.97 -7.41 7.83
C ARG A 108 5.26 -7.15 8.62
N SER A 109 5.79 -8.16 9.29
CA SER A 109 6.92 -8.03 10.23
C SER A 109 8.22 -7.57 9.55
N TRP A 110 8.36 -7.85 8.26
CA TRP A 110 9.55 -7.54 7.46
C TRP A 110 9.49 -6.18 6.76
N LEU A 111 8.35 -5.47 6.82
CA LEU A 111 8.16 -4.22 6.07
C LEU A 111 9.11 -3.13 6.57
N LYS A 112 10.04 -2.73 5.70
CA LYS A 112 10.96 -1.61 5.92
C LYS A 112 10.97 -0.69 4.70
N PRO A 113 10.53 0.57 4.81
CA PRO A 113 10.58 1.51 3.69
C PRO A 113 11.99 1.76 3.16
N ASP A 114 12.14 1.73 1.84
CA ASP A 114 13.41 2.01 1.15
C ASP A 114 13.58 3.50 0.88
N LYS A 115 12.48 4.22 0.64
CA LYS A 115 12.50 5.65 0.35
C LYS A 115 11.19 6.35 0.69
N GLN A 116 11.29 7.67 0.81
CA GLN A 116 10.16 8.56 1.03
C GLN A 116 10.06 9.56 -0.13
N ILE A 117 8.83 9.88 -0.54
CA ILE A 117 8.56 10.81 -1.64
C ILE A 117 7.47 11.82 -1.24
N TRP A 118 7.49 12.98 -1.91
CA TRP A 118 6.55 14.08 -1.69
C TRP A 118 6.55 14.61 -0.24
N THR A 119 7.73 14.67 0.36
CA THR A 119 7.95 15.00 1.77
C THR A 119 7.62 16.44 2.15
N ARG A 120 7.40 17.34 1.18
CA ARG A 120 6.88 18.70 1.44
C ARG A 120 5.57 18.67 2.23
N SER A 121 4.73 17.66 2.03
CA SER A 121 3.46 17.48 2.75
C SER A 121 3.59 16.63 4.02
N ARG A 122 4.81 16.21 4.41
CA ARG A 122 5.02 15.35 5.57
C ARG A 122 4.49 16.01 6.85
N GLN A 123 3.78 15.23 7.65
CA GLN A 123 3.30 15.67 8.96
C GLN A 123 4.50 15.98 9.89
N PRO A 124 4.62 17.20 10.45
CA PRO A 124 5.79 17.61 11.24
C PRO A 124 6.08 16.72 12.45
N TRP A 125 5.02 16.28 13.14
CA TRP A 125 5.10 15.48 14.37
C TRP A 125 5.65 14.05 14.17
N LEU A 126 5.69 13.56 12.92
CA LEU A 126 5.89 12.13 12.63
C LEU A 126 7.22 11.56 13.17
N ALA A 127 8.29 12.36 13.21
CA ALA A 127 9.61 11.88 13.61
C ALA A 127 9.93 12.12 15.10
N ALA A 128 9.63 13.30 15.62
CA ALA A 128 10.08 13.73 16.94
C ALA A 128 9.02 13.54 18.03
N GLU A 129 7.74 13.61 17.67
CA GLU A 129 6.66 13.75 18.66
C GLU A 129 5.82 12.49 18.80
N LEU A 130 5.87 11.54 17.86
CA LEU A 130 5.07 10.30 17.94
C LEU A 130 5.54 9.35 19.05
N LYS A 131 6.86 9.11 19.16
CA LYS A 131 7.45 8.17 20.11
C LYS A 131 7.18 8.49 21.59
N PRO A 132 7.26 9.76 22.06
CA PRO A 132 7.04 10.08 23.47
C PRO A 132 5.56 10.11 23.91
N LEU A 133 4.60 9.93 23.01
CA LEU A 133 3.18 9.92 23.39
C LEU A 133 2.86 8.71 24.27
N PRO A 134 1.88 8.83 25.19
CA PRO A 134 1.33 7.67 25.89
C PRO A 134 0.87 6.60 24.89
N ALA A 135 1.33 5.37 25.08
CA ALA A 135 1.06 4.26 24.19
C ALA A 135 0.39 3.10 24.94
N HIS A 136 -0.47 2.36 24.23
CA HIS A 136 -1.04 1.10 24.69
C HIS A 136 -0.49 -0.03 23.81
N GLU A 137 0.22 -0.97 24.42
CA GLU A 137 0.69 -2.18 23.74
C GLU A 137 -0.44 -3.21 23.74
N GLY A 138 -1.25 -3.18 22.68
CA GLY A 138 -2.38 -4.09 22.47
C GLY A 138 -2.84 -4.09 21.01
N GLN A 139 -3.73 -5.02 20.68
CA GLN A 139 -4.34 -5.13 19.35
C GLN A 139 -5.87 -5.19 19.51
N ALA A 140 -6.56 -4.36 18.75
CA ALA A 140 -8.03 -4.33 18.68
C ALA A 140 -8.59 -5.40 17.73
#